data_AF-A0A3C1TPU0-F1
#
_entry.id   AF-A0A3C1TPU0-F1
#
_cell.length_a   1.000
_cell.length_b   1.000
_cell.length_c   1.000
_cell.angle_alpha   90.00
_cell.angle_beta   90.00
_cell.angle_gamma   90.00
#
_symmetry.space_group_name_H-M   'P 1'
#
loop_
_entity.id
_entity.type
_entity.pdbx_description
1 polymer ?
#
loop_
_entity_poly.entity_id
_entity_poly.type
_entity_poly.pdbx_seq_one_letter_code
_entity_poly.pdbx_strand_id
1 'polypeptide(L)'
;MISTANITMQFGEKPLFENISIKFQGGNRYGLIGANGCGKSTFMKILTGELTPSNGTVSISDGERLGVLRQDQFAYEEFRVVDTVIMGHEKLWKVKKERDRIYALPEMSDEDGIKVGELEMEFAEMDG
;
A
#
# COMPACT_ATOMS: atom_id res chain seq x y z
N MET A 1 1.44 -11.44 -9.32
CA MET A 1 0.61 -12.39 -8.59
C MET A 1 0.96 -12.27 -7.10
N ILE A 2 -0.01 -12.39 -6.20
CA ILE A 2 0.27 -12.49 -4.76
C ILE A 2 0.14 -13.95 -4.35
N SER A 3 1.06 -14.46 -3.54
CA SER A 3 0.97 -15.81 -2.98
C SER A 3 1.42 -15.86 -1.54
N THR A 4 0.82 -16.76 -0.78
CA THR A 4 1.23 -17.09 0.59
C THR A 4 1.71 -18.53 0.67
N ALA A 5 2.69 -18.78 1.51
CA ALA A 5 3.18 -20.12 1.83
C ALA A 5 3.24 -20.30 3.34
N ASN A 6 2.41 -21.21 3.85
CA ASN A 6 2.36 -21.65 5.25
C ASN A 6 2.23 -20.49 6.25
N ILE A 7 1.40 -19.50 5.92
CA ILE A 7 1.19 -18.35 6.79
C ILE A 7 0.50 -18.81 8.08
N THR A 8 1.19 -18.56 9.19
CA THR A 8 0.71 -18.82 10.54
C THR A 8 0.86 -17.54 11.37
N MET A 9 -0.18 -17.22 12.14
CA MET A 9 -0.13 -16.11 13.10
C MET A 9 -0.57 -16.60 14.46
N GLN A 10 0.23 -16.31 15.48
CA GLN A 10 -0.01 -16.70 16.85
C GLN A 10 0.19 -15.51 17.80
N PHE A 11 -0.73 -15.37 18.76
CA PHE A 11 -0.63 -14.41 19.86
C PHE A 11 -0.65 -15.19 21.18
N GLY A 12 0.48 -15.21 21.89
CA GLY A 12 0.63 -16.02 23.09
C GLY A 12 0.67 -17.52 22.75
N GLU A 13 -0.07 -18.35 23.48
CA GLU A 13 0.01 -19.81 23.37
C GLU A 13 -0.86 -20.43 22.28
N LYS A 14 -1.90 -19.71 21.79
CA LYS A 14 -2.84 -20.26 20.82
C LYS A 14 -2.68 -19.59 19.45
N PRO A 15 -2.60 -20.37 18.36
CA PRO A 15 -2.59 -19.81 17.02
C PRO A 15 -3.94 -19.15 16.71
N LEU A 16 -3.89 -18.00 16.03
CA LEU A 16 -5.07 -17.35 15.47
C LEU A 16 -5.52 -18.06 14.18
N PHE A 17 -4.56 -18.45 13.35
CA PHE A 17 -4.71 -19.32 12.19
C PHE A 17 -3.36 -19.91 11.81
N GLU A 18 -3.38 -21.03 11.09
CA GLU A 18 -2.19 -21.77 10.70
C GLU A 18 -2.24 -22.23 9.25
N ASN A 19 -1.06 -22.36 8.63
CA ASN A 19 -0.86 -23.02 7.35
C ASN A 19 -1.68 -22.46 6.18
N ILE A 20 -1.88 -21.13 6.12
CA ILE A 20 -2.57 -20.50 5.00
C ILE A 20 -1.64 -20.41 3.79
N SER A 21 -1.91 -21.24 2.78
CA SER A 21 -1.20 -21.29 1.50
C SER A 21 -2.17 -21.04 0.34
N ILE A 22 -2.11 -19.85 -0.25
CA ILE A 22 -3.05 -19.40 -1.30
C ILE A 22 -2.28 -18.70 -2.40
N LYS A 23 -2.72 -18.86 -3.66
CA LYS A 23 -2.26 -18.06 -4.80
C LYS A 23 -3.40 -17.21 -5.34
N PHE A 24 -3.23 -15.90 -5.32
CA PHE A 24 -4.16 -14.92 -5.87
C PHE A 24 -3.75 -14.60 -7.32
N GLN A 25 -4.50 -15.17 -8.27
CA GLN A 25 -4.27 -14.98 -9.70
C GLN A 25 -4.90 -13.68 -10.20
N GLY A 26 -4.27 -13.07 -11.20
CA GLY A 26 -4.79 -11.88 -11.87
C GLY A 26 -6.13 -12.15 -12.56
N GLY A 27 -6.97 -11.11 -12.66
CA GLY A 27 -8.30 -11.19 -13.27
C GLY A 27 -9.41 -11.72 -12.35
N ASN A 28 -9.05 -12.25 -11.17
CA ASN A 28 -10.00 -12.78 -10.20
C ASN A 28 -10.37 -11.77 -9.12
N ARG A 29 -11.55 -11.96 -8.53
CA ARG A 29 -12.01 -11.24 -7.33
C ARG A 29 -12.14 -12.23 -6.19
N TYR A 30 -11.50 -11.92 -5.07
CA TYR A 30 -11.46 -12.80 -3.90
C TYR A 30 -12.20 -12.15 -2.72
N GLY A 31 -13.04 -12.93 -2.05
CA GLY A 31 -13.73 -12.53 -0.82
C GLY A 31 -13.21 -13.33 0.36
N LEU A 32 -12.72 -12.64 1.39
CA LEU A 32 -12.33 -13.26 2.66
C LEU A 32 -13.50 -13.20 3.66
N ILE A 33 -14.08 -14.35 3.95
CA ILE A 33 -15.23 -14.49 4.86
C ILE A 33 -14.88 -15.31 6.10
N GLY A 34 -15.64 -15.14 7.17
CA GLY A 34 -15.44 -15.86 8.43
C GLY A 34 -16.01 -15.08 9.62
N ALA A 35 -16.13 -15.75 10.77
CA ALA A 35 -16.64 -15.13 12.00
C ALA A 35 -15.79 -13.94 12.46
N ASN A 36 -16.38 -13.06 13.28
CA ASN A 36 -15.60 -12.00 13.93
C ASN A 36 -14.54 -12.61 14.85
N GLY A 37 -13.33 -12.04 14.82
CA GLY A 37 -12.20 -12.58 15.58
C GLY A 37 -11.44 -13.74 14.94
N CYS A 38 -11.88 -14.29 13.79
CA CYS A 38 -11.15 -15.39 13.12
C CYS A 38 -9.84 -14.96 12.41
N GLY A 39 -9.41 -13.70 12.59
CA GLY A 39 -8.15 -13.20 12.04
C GLY A 39 -8.20 -12.61 10.63
N LYS A 40 -9.37 -12.30 10.06
CA LYS A 40 -9.48 -11.69 8.71
C LYS A 40 -8.62 -10.42 8.57
N SER A 41 -8.80 -9.45 9.46
CA SER A 41 -8.04 -8.20 9.42
C SER A 41 -6.54 -8.44 9.68
N THR A 42 -6.20 -9.42 10.52
CA THR A 42 -4.82 -9.84 10.77
C THR A 42 -4.17 -10.42 9.53
N PHE A 43 -4.88 -11.30 8.81
CA PHE A 43 -4.40 -11.88 7.57
C PHE A 43 -4.25 -10.81 6.47
N MET A 44 -5.19 -9.86 6.37
CA MET A 44 -5.05 -8.72 5.46
C MET A 44 -3.79 -7.89 5.79
N LYS A 45 -3.54 -7.58 7.06
CA LYS A 45 -2.31 -6.87 7.48
C LYS A 45 -1.03 -7.63 7.14
N ILE A 46 -1.06 -8.96 7.18
CA ILE A 46 0.07 -9.79 6.77
C ILE A 46 0.28 -9.70 5.25
N LEU A 47 -0.79 -9.77 4.46
CA LEU A 47 -0.72 -9.60 3.00
C LEU A 47 -0.19 -8.22 2.60
N THR A 48 -0.51 -7.17 3.37
CA THR A 48 -0.05 -5.80 3.13
C THR A 48 1.33 -5.49 3.70
N GLY A 49 1.94 -6.43 4.43
CA GLY A 49 3.23 -6.23 5.09
C GLY A 49 3.17 -5.36 6.35
N GLU A 50 1.98 -4.92 6.79
CA GLU A 50 1.78 -4.18 8.04
C GLU A 50 2.02 -5.04 9.29
N LEU A 51 1.93 -6.36 9.14
CA LEU A 51 2.15 -7.31 10.23
C LEU A 51 3.00 -8.49 9.75
N THR A 52 4.10 -8.74 10.46
CA THR A 52 4.94 -9.92 10.20
C THR A 52 4.24 -11.18 10.73
N PRO A 53 4.07 -12.24 9.91
CA PRO A 53 3.51 -13.50 10.39
C PRO A 53 4.48 -14.18 11.37
N SER A 54 3.97 -15.07 12.22
CA SER A 54 4.81 -15.90 13.10
C SER A 54 5.61 -16.94 12.31
N ASN A 55 5.06 -17.42 11.19
CA ASN A 55 5.74 -18.33 10.26
C ASN A 55 5.16 -18.17 8.85
N GLY A 56 5.91 -18.62 7.85
CA GLY A 56 5.54 -18.57 6.44
C GLY A 56 5.95 -17.28 5.75
N THR A 57 5.61 -17.17 4.47
CA THR A 57 6.00 -16.03 3.62
C THR A 57 4.86 -15.54 2.75
N VAL A 58 4.89 -14.23 2.47
CA VAL A 58 4.07 -13.60 1.43
C VAL A 58 5.02 -13.21 0.30
N SER A 59 4.62 -13.47 -0.93
CA SER A 59 5.38 -13.11 -2.13
C SER A 59 4.47 -12.36 -3.10
N ILE A 60 4.99 -11.28 -3.66
CA ILE A 60 4.37 -10.49 -4.72
C ILE A 60 5.31 -10.61 -5.93
N SER A 61 4.76 -10.85 -7.12
CA SER A 61 5.57 -10.95 -8.33
C SER A 61 6.33 -9.65 -8.62
N ASP A 62 7.51 -9.79 -9.21
CA ASP A 62 8.34 -8.66 -9.63
C ASP A 62 7.57 -7.74 -10.58
N GLY A 63 7.74 -6.43 -10.38
CA GLY A 63 7.06 -5.40 -11.17
C GLY A 63 5.60 -5.15 -10.79
N GLU A 64 5.02 -5.90 -9.86
CA GLU A 64 3.69 -5.61 -9.32
C GLU A 64 3.73 -4.81 -8.03
N ARG A 65 2.67 -4.01 -7.81
CA ARG A 65 2.48 -3.21 -6.60
C ARG A 65 1.16 -3.58 -5.93
N LEU A 66 1.16 -3.60 -4.60
CA LEU A 66 -0.05 -3.75 -3.80
C LEU A 66 -0.62 -2.38 -3.41
N GLY A 67 -1.88 -2.13 -3.76
CA GLY A 67 -2.66 -0.99 -3.26
C GLY A 67 -3.59 -1.45 -2.14
N VAL A 68 -3.71 -0.65 -1.09
CA VAL A 68 -4.51 -0.98 0.11
C VAL A 68 -5.45 0.16 0.42
N LEU A 69 -6.74 -0.16 0.55
CA LEU A 69 -7.73 0.74 1.13
C LEU A 69 -7.86 0.41 2.63
N ARG A 70 -7.54 1.38 3.49
CA ARG A 70 -7.65 1.21 4.94
C ARG A 70 -9.10 1.22 5.39
N GLN A 71 -9.36 0.52 6.49
CA GLN A 71 -10.70 0.46 7.08
C GLN A 71 -11.12 1.79 7.73
N ASP A 72 -10.15 2.59 8.17
CA ASP A 72 -10.40 3.89 8.76
C ASP A 72 -10.78 4.91 7.68
N GLN A 73 -12.07 5.23 7.63
CA GLN A 73 -12.65 6.16 6.65
C GLN A 73 -12.40 7.63 7.03
N PHE A 74 -12.12 7.90 8.31
CA PHE A 74 -11.92 9.26 8.83
C PHE A 74 -10.46 9.70 8.77
N ALA A 75 -9.54 8.78 8.50
CA ALA A 75 -8.10 9.04 8.40
C ALA A 75 -7.71 10.10 7.33
N TYR A 76 -8.65 10.53 6.48
CA TYR A 76 -8.36 11.38 5.32
C TYR A 76 -9.27 12.61 5.18
N GLU A 77 -9.99 13.02 6.23
CA GLU A 77 -10.93 14.16 6.16
C GLU A 77 -10.25 15.49 5.82
N GLU A 78 -8.97 15.65 6.14
CA GLU A 78 -8.19 16.86 5.86
C GLU A 78 -7.68 16.92 4.40
N PHE A 79 -7.89 15.87 3.62
CA PHE A 79 -7.37 15.78 2.25
C PHE A 79 -8.48 15.82 1.22
N ARG A 80 -8.17 16.36 0.04
CA ARG A 80 -9.09 16.28 -1.10
C ARG A 80 -9.19 14.81 -1.52
N VAL A 81 -10.37 14.42 -2.00
CA VAL A 81 -10.63 13.05 -2.48
C VAL A 81 -9.56 12.55 -3.47
N VAL A 82 -9.14 13.40 -4.41
CA VAL A 82 -8.10 13.05 -5.39
C VAL A 82 -6.74 12.79 -4.73
N ASP A 83 -6.38 13.57 -3.70
CA ASP A 83 -5.11 13.38 -2.98
C ASP A 83 -5.15 12.06 -2.20
N THR A 84 -6.28 11.73 -1.56
CA THR A 84 -6.48 10.45 -0.86
C THR A 84 -6.33 9.24 -1.79
N VAL A 85 -6.81 9.33 -3.03
CA VAL A 85 -6.61 8.25 -4.03
C VAL A 85 -5.13 8.14 -4.41
N ILE A 86 -4.47 9.28 -4.68
CA ILE A 86 -3.04 9.32 -5.03
C ILE A 86 -2.17 8.78 -3.88
N MET A 87 -2.54 9.01 -2.61
CA MET A 87 -1.85 8.44 -1.44
C MET A 87 -1.79 6.91 -1.45
N GLY A 88 -2.71 6.23 -2.13
CA GLY A 88 -2.65 4.79 -2.37
C GLY A 88 -1.44 4.36 -3.21
N HIS A 89 -0.76 5.30 -3.86
CA HIS A 89 0.52 5.14 -4.54
C HIS A 89 1.59 6.01 -3.85
N GLU A 90 2.27 5.46 -2.84
CA GLU A 90 3.17 6.22 -1.95
C GLU A 90 4.25 7.03 -2.69
N LYS A 91 4.89 6.45 -3.72
CA LYS A 91 5.90 7.14 -4.53
C LYS A 91 5.31 8.35 -5.27
N LEU A 92 4.25 8.14 -6.05
CA LEU A 92 3.50 9.20 -6.72
C LEU A 92 3.05 10.31 -5.76
N TRP A 93 2.56 9.96 -4.57
CA TRP A 93 2.19 10.95 -3.57
C TRP A 93 3.38 11.80 -3.10
N LYS A 94 4.54 11.17 -2.82
CA LYS A 94 5.76 11.90 -2.43
C LYS A 94 6.22 12.87 -3.52
N VAL A 95 6.24 12.40 -4.77
CA VAL A 95 6.60 13.21 -5.95
C VAL A 95 5.66 14.40 -6.10
N LYS A 96 4.34 14.15 -6.09
CA LYS A 96 3.32 15.20 -6.14
C LYS A 96 3.53 16.25 -5.06
N LYS A 97 3.72 15.80 -3.82
CA LYS A 97 3.77 16.70 -2.67
C LYS A 97 5.01 17.60 -2.69
N GLU A 98 6.15 17.07 -3.12
CA GLU A 98 7.37 17.87 -3.28
C GLU A 98 7.25 18.84 -4.47
N ARG A 99 6.64 18.40 -5.57
CA ARG A 99 6.35 19.25 -6.72
C ARG A 99 5.45 20.44 -6.33
N ASP A 100 4.33 20.16 -5.67
CA ASP A 100 3.38 21.16 -5.20
C ASP A 100 4.05 22.14 -4.21
N ARG A 101 4.98 21.65 -3.36
CA ARG A 101 5.77 22.48 -2.44
C ARG A 101 6.69 23.43 -3.20
N ILE A 102 7.42 22.96 -4.21
CA ILE A 102 8.34 23.80 -5.00
C ILE A 102 7.56 24.89 -5.74
N TYR A 103 6.43 24.54 -6.36
CA TYR A 103 5.57 25.52 -7.03
C TYR A 103 4.92 26.55 -6.09
N ALA A 104 4.85 26.25 -4.79
CA ALA A 104 4.33 27.18 -3.79
C ALA A 104 5.40 28.11 -3.18
N LEU A 105 6.69 27.96 -3.56
CA LEU A 105 7.75 28.83 -3.05
C LEU A 105 7.57 30.28 -3.59
N PRO A 106 7.72 31.32 -2.74
CA PRO A 106 7.63 32.72 -3.19
C PRO A 106 8.67 33.08 -4.26
N GLU A 107 9.86 32.50 -4.16
CA GLU A 107 10.91 32.56 -5.17
C GLU A 107 11.45 31.16 -5.40
N MET A 108 11.62 30.79 -6.67
CA MET A 108 12.13 29.49 -7.10
C MET A 108 13.55 29.69 -7.59
N SER A 109 14.51 28.97 -6.98
CA SER A 109 15.90 29.00 -7.43
C SER A 109 16.10 28.18 -8.71
N ASP A 110 17.24 28.34 -9.38
CA ASP A 110 17.60 27.50 -10.53
C ASP A 110 17.68 26.01 -10.16
N GLU A 111 18.16 25.70 -8.95
CA GLU A 111 18.20 24.32 -8.42
C GLU A 111 16.79 23.74 -8.22
N ASP A 112 15.86 24.54 -7.67
CA ASP A 112 14.46 24.16 -7.51
C ASP A 112 13.80 23.91 -8.88
N GLY A 113 14.12 24.75 -9.88
CA GLY A 113 13.64 24.62 -11.26
C GLY A 113 14.10 23.32 -11.93
N ILE A 114 15.37 22.93 -11.75
CA ILE A 114 15.89 21.65 -12.24
C ILE A 114 15.16 20.49 -11.55
N LYS A 115 15.07 20.54 -10.22
CA LYS A 115 14.47 19.48 -9.42
C LYS A 115 12.99 19.28 -9.73
N VAL A 116 12.20 20.36 -9.88
CA VAL A 116 10.78 20.22 -10.22
C VAL A 116 10.58 19.65 -11.62
N GLY A 117 11.49 19.95 -12.57
CA GLY A 117 11.49 19.34 -13.90
C GLY A 117 11.71 17.82 -13.86
N GLU A 118 12.63 17.34 -13.03
CA GLU A 118 12.84 15.89 -12.80
C GLU A 118 11.61 15.24 -12.17
N LEU A 119 11.01 15.89 -11.17
CA LEU A 119 9.80 15.41 -10.51
C LEU A 119 8.59 15.38 -11.46
N GLU A 120 8.47 16.33 -12.39
CA GLU A 120 7.42 16.32 -13.42
C GLU A 120 7.54 15.12 -14.35
N MET A 121 8.76 14.78 -14.78
CA MET A 121 8.98 13.58 -15.59
C MET A 121 8.58 12.31 -14.81
N GLU A 122 9.03 12.19 -13.57
CA GLU A 122 8.72 11.02 -12.73
C GLU A 122 7.22 10.90 -12.43
N PHE A 123 6.53 12.04 -12.23
CA PHE A 123 5.10 12.10 -12.02
C PHE A 123 4.33 11.61 -13.25
N ALA A 124 4.69 12.14 -14.43
CA ALA A 124 4.09 11.75 -15.71
C ALA A 124 4.31 10.26 -16.06
N GLU A 125 5.49 9.70 -15.77
CA GLU A 125 5.78 8.27 -15.97
C GLU A 125 4.91 7.34 -15.11
N MET A 126 4.37 7.85 -14.00
CA MET A 126 3.49 7.11 -13.09
C MET A 126 2.00 7.36 -13.36
N ASP A 127 1.65 7.92 -14.52
CA ASP A 127 0.29 8.34 -14.89
C ASP A 127 -0.34 9.30 -13.85
N GLY A 128 0.52 10.12 -13.23
CA GLY A 128 0.13 11.27 -12.42
C GLY A 128 0.25 12.54 -13.21
#